data_AF-A0A4Q2KN05-F1
#
_entry.id   AF-A0A4Q2KN05-F1
#
_cell.length_a   1.000
_cell.length_b   1.000
_cell.length_c   1.000
_cell.angle_alpha   90.00
_cell.angle_beta   90.00
_cell.angle_gamma   90.00
#
_symmetry.space_group_name_H-M   'P 1'
#
loop_
_entity.id
_entity.type
_entity.pdbx_description
1 polymer ?
#
loop_
_entity_poly.entity_id
_entity_poly.type
_entity_poly.pdbx_seq_one_letter_code
_entity_poly.pdbx_strand_id
1 'polypeptide(L)'
;MTAAMRRLDRLLPAGERYPLPPREITEQVLPGPSSKSTADRTIAAHFGFGAVAGALLAGTSGVSRTRASVLGPAVWAASYLGWIPAAGILRPATSHPWRRNALMLGVHVVWGLVTAGTAKELLAARGSIFGPGETRDAP
;
A
#
# COMPACT_ATOMS: atom_id res chain seq x y z
N MET A 1 4.18 -1.05 4.61
CA MET A 1 4.67 -1.42 3.28
C MET A 1 6.05 -0.83 2.97
N THR A 2 6.25 0.49 3.05
CA THR A 2 7.55 1.16 2.79
C THR A 2 8.74 0.56 3.53
N ALA A 3 8.56 0.27 4.82
CA ALA A 3 9.61 -0.36 5.62
C ALA A 3 9.99 -1.78 5.14
N ALA A 4 9.04 -2.53 4.55
CA ALA A 4 9.29 -3.84 3.97
C ALA A 4 9.95 -3.71 2.60
N MET A 5 9.50 -2.77 1.76
CA MET A 5 10.15 -2.45 0.48
C MET A 5 11.64 -2.12 0.67
N ARG A 6 11.98 -1.20 1.59
CA ARG A 6 13.38 -0.82 1.86
C ARG A 6 14.26 -2.00 2.31
N ARG A 7 13.68 -2.99 3.00
CA ARG A 7 14.42 -4.18 3.46
C ARG A 7 14.60 -5.20 2.34
N LEU A 8 13.53 -5.49 1.60
CA LEU A 8 13.52 -6.51 0.55
C LEU A 8 14.24 -6.05 -0.72
N ASP A 9 14.28 -4.75 -1.01
CA ASP A 9 15.00 -4.19 -2.16
C ASP A 9 16.49 -4.55 -2.15
N ARG A 10 17.09 -4.61 -0.95
CA ARG A 10 18.48 -5.01 -0.75
C ARG A 10 18.76 -6.47 -1.14
N LEU A 11 17.72 -7.30 -1.27
CA LEU A 11 17.83 -8.70 -1.66
C LEU A 11 17.79 -8.90 -3.19
N LEU A 12 17.42 -7.86 -3.95
CA LEU A 12 17.42 -7.93 -5.41
C LEU A 12 18.86 -7.97 -5.96
N PRO A 13 19.10 -8.59 -7.12
CA PRO A 13 20.35 -8.44 -7.85
C PRO A 13 20.63 -6.98 -8.21
N ALA A 14 21.90 -6.57 -8.31
CA ALA A 14 22.27 -5.18 -8.57
C ALA A 14 21.60 -4.59 -9.83
N GLY A 15 21.49 -5.38 -10.90
CA GLY A 15 20.82 -4.96 -12.14
C GLY A 15 19.30 -4.77 -12.03
N GLU A 16 18.67 -5.25 -10.95
CA GLU A 16 17.23 -5.11 -10.71
C GLU A 16 16.90 -4.03 -9.67
N ARG A 17 17.91 -3.41 -9.02
CA ARG A 17 17.77 -2.36 -8.00
C ARG A 17 17.62 -0.95 -8.60
N TYR A 18 16.76 -0.82 -9.61
CA TYR A 18 16.26 0.48 -10.05
C TYR A 18 15.04 0.89 -9.22
N PRO A 19 14.59 2.16 -9.25
CA PRO A 19 13.51 2.63 -8.40
C PRO A 19 12.29 1.69 -8.38
N LEU A 20 11.73 1.46 -7.19
CA LEU A 20 10.54 0.63 -7.03
C LEU A 20 9.29 1.34 -7.59
N PRO A 21 8.24 0.58 -7.97
CA PRO A 21 7.08 1.12 -8.68
C PRO A 21 6.40 2.36 -8.09
N PRO A 22 6.29 2.56 -6.75
CA PRO A 22 5.72 3.81 -6.22
C PRO A 22 6.44 5.06 -6.72
N ARG A 23 7.76 4.98 -6.93
CA ARG A 23 8.57 6.08 -7.46
C ARG A 23 8.23 6.34 -8.93
N GLU A 24 8.20 5.28 -9.73
CA GLU A 24 7.91 5.33 -11.17
C GLU A 24 6.47 5.83 -11.44
N ILE A 25 5.48 5.35 -10.67
CA ILE A 25 4.08 5.78 -10.75
C ILE A 25 3.96 7.27 -10.39
N THR A 26 4.63 7.72 -9.33
CA THR A 26 4.58 9.12 -8.90
C THR A 26 5.10 10.05 -10.01
N GLU A 27 6.17 9.67 -10.72
CA GLU A 27 6.71 10.50 -11.82
C GLU A 27 5.74 10.64 -12.97
N GLN A 28 5.08 9.55 -13.32
CA GLN A 28 4.19 9.54 -14.47
C GLN A 28 2.85 10.21 -14.17
N VAL A 29 2.35 10.12 -12.95
CA VAL A 29 1.06 10.70 -12.56
C VAL A 29 1.19 12.14 -12.04
N LEU A 30 2.28 12.45 -11.35
CA LEU A 30 2.51 13.74 -10.72
C LEU A 30 3.82 14.34 -11.26
N PRO A 31 3.80 15.08 -12.38
CA PRO A 31 4.98 15.79 -12.88
C PRO A 31 5.42 16.87 -11.87
N GLY A 32 6.72 17.09 -11.71
CA GLY A 32 7.25 18.08 -10.75
C GLY A 32 8.79 18.17 -10.74
N PRO A 33 9.37 19.21 -10.10
CA PRO A 33 10.81 19.48 -10.16
C PRO A 33 11.65 18.49 -9.33
N SER A 34 12.87 18.19 -9.84
CA SER A 34 14.07 17.48 -9.32
C SER A 34 13.99 16.42 -8.19
N SER A 35 15.07 15.63 -8.07
CA SER A 35 15.13 14.31 -7.39
C SER A 35 14.73 14.26 -5.90
N LYS A 36 15.09 15.27 -5.08
CA LYS A 36 14.73 15.29 -3.65
C LYS A 36 13.22 15.49 -3.46
N SER A 37 12.64 16.46 -4.17
CA SER A 37 11.20 16.70 -4.18
C SER A 37 10.44 15.46 -4.63
N THR A 38 11.00 14.68 -5.55
CA THR A 38 10.33 13.47 -6.03
C THR A 38 10.30 12.32 -5.01
N ALA A 39 11.33 12.16 -4.17
CA ALA A 39 11.32 11.15 -3.11
C ALA A 39 10.24 11.44 -2.06
N ASP A 40 10.15 12.69 -1.59
CA ASP A 40 9.15 13.10 -0.60
C ASP A 40 7.72 12.99 -1.16
N ARG A 41 7.53 13.37 -2.43
CA ARG A 41 6.25 13.20 -3.13
C ARG A 41 5.88 11.73 -3.26
N THR A 42 6.82 10.85 -3.58
CA THR A 42 6.58 9.41 -3.62
C THR A 42 6.22 8.86 -2.26
N ILE A 43 6.89 9.28 -1.19
CA ILE A 43 6.57 8.85 0.18
C ILE A 43 5.16 9.30 0.55
N ALA A 44 4.82 10.58 0.31
CA ALA A 44 3.51 11.14 0.60
C ALA A 44 2.40 10.45 -0.22
N ALA A 45 2.58 10.31 -1.53
CA ALA A 45 1.62 9.65 -2.42
C ALA A 45 1.43 8.17 -2.04
N HIS A 46 2.52 7.45 -1.77
CA HIS A 46 2.46 6.05 -1.36
C HIS A 46 1.73 5.88 -0.02
N PHE A 47 2.03 6.73 0.96
CA PHE A 47 1.36 6.71 2.26
C PHE A 47 -0.12 7.03 2.12
N GLY A 48 -0.46 8.13 1.43
CA GLY A 48 -1.84 8.57 1.23
C GLY A 48 -2.68 7.53 0.49
N PHE A 49 -2.15 6.98 -0.61
CA PHE A 49 -2.82 5.91 -1.34
C PHE A 49 -3.07 4.68 -0.45
N GLY A 50 -2.05 4.23 0.29
CA GLY A 50 -2.17 3.08 1.19
C GLY A 50 -3.18 3.32 2.33
N ALA A 51 -3.26 4.54 2.85
CA ALA A 51 -4.22 4.91 3.88
C ALA A 51 -5.66 4.92 3.34
N VAL A 52 -5.91 5.55 2.20
CA VAL A 52 -7.23 5.59 1.55
C VAL A 52 -7.69 4.19 1.17
N ALA A 53 -6.84 3.41 0.49
CA ALA A 53 -7.16 2.03 0.12
C ALA A 53 -7.43 1.17 1.37
N GLY A 54 -6.64 1.33 2.43
CA GLY A 54 -6.84 0.61 3.69
C GLY A 54 -8.16 0.97 4.36
N ALA A 55 -8.53 2.26 4.40
CA ALA A 55 -9.79 2.73 4.95
C ALA A 55 -11.00 2.18 4.17
N LEU A 56 -10.94 2.20 2.83
CA LEU A 56 -12.00 1.63 1.98
C LEU A 56 -12.18 0.14 2.23
N LEU A 57 -11.09 -0.62 2.34
CA LEU A 57 -11.15 -2.05 2.64
C LEU A 57 -11.65 -2.35 4.05
N ALA A 58 -11.28 -1.54 5.04
CA ALA A 58 -11.74 -1.71 6.42
C ALA A 58 -13.23 -1.33 6.60
N GLY A 59 -13.70 -0.31 5.88
CA GLY A 59 -15.09 0.16 5.96
C GLY A 59 -16.11 -0.73 5.22
N THR A 60 -15.67 -1.56 4.28
CA THR A 60 -16.56 -2.35 3.41
C THR A 60 -16.87 -3.75 3.94
N SER A 61 -16.29 -4.21 5.06
CA SER A 61 -16.52 -5.57 5.57
C SER A 61 -16.09 -5.74 7.02
N GLY A 62 -16.76 -6.62 7.77
CA GLY A 62 -16.15 -7.28 8.94
C GLY A 62 -14.95 -8.11 8.46
N VAL A 63 -13.76 -7.49 8.42
CA VAL A 63 -12.57 -8.10 7.82
C VAL A 63 -12.08 -9.23 8.72
N SER A 64 -12.46 -10.46 8.41
CA SER A 64 -11.80 -11.63 9.00
C SER A 64 -10.33 -11.67 8.55
N ARG A 65 -9.45 -12.21 9.40
CA ARG A 65 -8.00 -12.34 9.12
C ARG A 65 -7.74 -13.08 7.80
N THR A 66 -8.61 -14.00 7.41
CA THR A 66 -8.54 -14.76 6.15
C THR A 66 -8.81 -13.91 4.92
N ARG A 67 -9.76 -12.96 5.00
CA ARG A 67 -10.01 -12.00 3.90
C ARG A 67 -8.81 -11.08 3.72
N ALA A 68 -8.20 -10.63 4.82
CA ALA A 68 -7.04 -9.75 4.82
C ALA A 68 -5.82 -10.28 4.06
N SER A 69 -5.52 -11.57 4.24
CA SER A 69 -4.41 -12.25 3.56
C SER A 69 -4.59 -12.30 2.04
N VAL A 70 -5.83 -12.18 1.54
CA VAL A 70 -6.14 -12.16 0.11
C VAL A 70 -6.24 -10.72 -0.41
N LEU A 71 -6.72 -9.78 0.39
CA LEU A 71 -6.96 -8.39 -0.04
C LEU A 71 -5.69 -7.69 -0.52
N GLY A 72 -4.57 -7.85 0.18
CA GLY A 72 -3.29 -7.28 -0.24
C GLY A 72 -2.85 -7.77 -1.64
N PRO A 73 -2.69 -9.09 -1.83
CA PRO A 73 -2.44 -9.69 -3.14
C PRO A 73 -3.46 -9.31 -4.23
N ALA A 74 -4.74 -9.22 -3.89
CA ALA A 74 -5.78 -8.83 -4.82
C ALA A 74 -5.60 -7.37 -5.30
N VAL A 75 -5.28 -6.45 -4.38
CA VAL A 75 -4.95 -5.05 -4.73
C VAL A 75 -3.71 -4.99 -5.62
N TRP A 76 -2.68 -5.79 -5.32
CA TRP A 76 -1.50 -5.91 -6.18
C TRP A 76 -1.88 -6.39 -7.59
N ALA A 77 -2.60 -7.50 -7.70
CA ALA A 77 -2.99 -8.08 -8.99
C ALA A 77 -3.86 -7.10 -9.79
N ALA A 78 -4.92 -6.57 -9.19
CA ALA A 78 -5.82 -5.61 -9.83
C ALA A 78 -5.09 -4.32 -10.28
N SER A 79 -4.06 -3.90 -9.56
CA SER A 79 -3.28 -2.72 -9.93
C SER A 79 -2.25 -3.02 -11.02
N TYR A 80 -1.35 -3.97 -10.79
CA TYR A 80 -0.17 -4.22 -11.63
C TYR A 80 -0.45 -5.09 -12.86
N LEU A 81 -1.58 -5.79 -12.89
CA LEU A 81 -2.08 -6.51 -14.08
C LEU A 81 -3.32 -5.85 -14.70
N GLY A 82 -3.94 -4.89 -14.01
CA GLY A 82 -5.20 -4.28 -14.43
C GLY A 82 -5.04 -2.81 -14.77
N TRP A 83 -5.41 -1.94 -13.83
CA TRP A 83 -5.64 -0.53 -14.15
C TRP A 83 -4.36 0.26 -14.43
N ILE A 84 -3.22 -0.05 -13.78
CA ILE A 84 -1.96 0.68 -14.01
C ILE A 84 -1.47 0.48 -15.46
N PRO A 85 -1.40 -0.76 -15.99
CA PRO A 85 -1.08 -0.97 -17.40
C PRO A 85 -2.12 -0.41 -18.36
N ALA A 86 -3.42 -0.55 -18.05
CA ALA A 86 -4.48 -0.03 -18.90
C ALA A 86 -4.42 1.49 -19.05
N ALA A 87 -3.95 2.21 -18.02
CA ALA A 87 -3.73 3.65 -18.05
C ALA A 87 -2.38 4.06 -18.67
N GLY A 88 -1.56 3.12 -19.13
CA GLY A 88 -0.24 3.39 -19.71
C GLY A 88 0.82 3.86 -18.70
N ILE A 89 0.57 3.71 -17.39
CA ILE A 89 1.46 4.21 -16.33
C ILE A 89 2.67 3.28 -16.13
N LEU A 90 2.49 1.95 -16.20
CA LEU A 90 3.62 1.02 -16.17
C LEU A 90 3.32 -0.15 -17.09
N ARG A 91 4.37 -0.79 -17.60
CA ARG A 91 4.24 -2.11 -18.23
C ARG A 91 3.61 -3.11 -17.24
N PRO A 92 2.84 -4.10 -17.71
CA PRO A 92 2.20 -5.08 -16.83
C PRO A 92 3.21 -5.89 -16.02
N ALA A 93 2.78 -6.40 -14.86
CA ALA A 93 3.63 -7.21 -13.96
C ALA A 93 4.39 -8.32 -14.71
N THR A 94 3.76 -8.96 -15.70
CA THR A 94 4.33 -10.03 -16.53
C THR A 94 5.56 -9.61 -17.35
N SER A 95 5.81 -8.31 -17.55
CA SER A 95 6.97 -7.78 -18.27
C SER A 95 8.16 -7.42 -17.37
N HIS A 96 8.02 -7.52 -16.04
CA HIS A 96 9.07 -7.19 -15.08
C HIS A 96 9.77 -8.46 -14.56
N PRO A 97 11.03 -8.35 -14.07
CA PRO A 97 11.72 -9.46 -13.43
C PRO A 97 10.89 -10.10 -12.32
N TRP A 98 10.84 -11.43 -12.29
CA TRP A 98 9.98 -12.16 -11.34
C TRP A 98 10.32 -11.85 -9.87
N ARG A 99 11.58 -11.53 -9.55
CA ARG A 99 12.02 -11.16 -8.20
C ARG A 99 11.43 -9.82 -7.75
N ARG A 100 11.32 -8.84 -8.66
CA ARG A 100 10.62 -7.57 -8.39
C ARG A 100 9.13 -7.81 -8.17
N ASN A 101 8.51 -8.68 -8.95
CA ASN A 101 7.12 -9.08 -8.71
C ASN A 101 6.94 -9.77 -7.36
N ALA A 102 7.84 -10.68 -6.99
CA ALA A 102 7.80 -11.36 -5.69
C ALA A 102 7.97 -10.37 -4.53
N LEU A 103 8.89 -9.40 -4.65
CA LEU A 103 9.04 -8.31 -3.70
C LEU A 103 7.72 -7.52 -3.58
N MET A 104 7.19 -7.05 -4.71
CA MET A 104 5.98 -6.22 -4.73
C MET A 104 4.77 -6.97 -4.18
N LEU A 105 4.57 -8.24 -4.54
CA LEU A 105 3.53 -9.09 -3.98
C LEU A 105 3.73 -9.28 -2.47
N GLY A 106 4.95 -9.60 -2.02
CA GLY A 106 5.27 -9.80 -0.61
C GLY A 106 4.99 -8.57 0.25
N VAL A 107 5.31 -7.36 -0.23
CA VAL A 107 5.00 -6.13 0.51
C VAL A 107 3.50 -5.82 0.55
N HIS A 108 2.72 -6.27 -0.45
CA HIS A 108 1.25 -6.17 -0.43
C HIS A 108 0.63 -7.17 0.53
N VAL A 109 1.19 -8.39 0.67
CA VAL A 109 0.79 -9.32 1.73
C VAL A 109 0.99 -8.70 3.10
N VAL A 110 2.17 -8.13 3.37
CA VAL A 110 2.46 -7.44 4.64
C VAL A 110 1.47 -6.30 4.88
N TRP A 111 1.19 -5.49 3.85
CA TRP A 111 0.20 -4.41 3.95
C TRP A 111 -1.20 -4.94 4.26
N GLY A 112 -1.68 -5.97 3.57
CA GLY A 112 -3.00 -6.55 3.81
C GLY A 112 -3.17 -7.10 5.24
N LEU A 113 -2.17 -7.81 5.75
CA LEU A 113 -2.15 -8.32 7.12
C LEU A 113 -2.20 -7.20 8.16
N VAL A 114 -1.38 -6.14 7.97
CA VAL A 114 -1.37 -4.99 8.87
C VAL A 114 -2.71 -4.25 8.81
N THR A 115 -3.25 -3.98 7.62
CA THR A 115 -4.54 -3.30 7.44
C THR A 115 -5.67 -4.02 8.20
N ALA A 116 -5.71 -5.35 8.19
CA ALA A 116 -6.74 -6.06 8.95
C ALA A 116 -6.49 -6.09 10.45
N GLY A 117 -5.23 -6.14 10.88
CA GLY A 117 -4.89 -5.93 12.29
C GLY A 117 -5.40 -4.57 12.78
N THR A 118 -5.09 -3.52 12.02
CA THR A 118 -5.58 -2.15 12.28
C THR A 118 -7.10 -2.08 12.26
N ALA A 119 -7.77 -2.68 11.27
CA ALA A 119 -9.23 -2.68 11.19
C ALA A 119 -9.88 -3.37 12.41
N LYS A 120 -9.33 -4.50 12.86
CA LYS A 120 -9.78 -5.18 14.07
C LYS A 120 -9.64 -4.29 15.30
N GLU A 121 -8.49 -3.61 15.45
CA GLU A 121 -8.24 -2.71 16.57
C GLU A 121 -9.20 -1.52 16.57
N LEU A 122 -9.42 -0.90 15.40
CA LEU A 122 -10.36 0.21 15.25
C LEU A 122 -11.80 -0.19 15.62
N LEU A 123 -12.22 -1.40 15.23
CA LEU A 123 -13.53 -1.93 15.60
C LEU A 123 -13.64 -2.24 17.10
N ALA A 124 -12.56 -2.71 17.73
CA ALA A 124 -12.53 -2.91 19.17
C ALA A 124 -12.59 -1.57 19.93
N ALA A 125 -11.83 -0.57 19.47
CA ALA A 125 -11.80 0.77 20.04
C ALA A 125 -13.17 1.47 19.94
N ARG A 126 -13.91 1.25 18.84
CA ARG A 126 -15.30 1.71 18.67
C ARG A 126 -16.23 1.24 19.79
N GLY A 127 -16.02 0.02 20.31
CA GLY A 127 -16.84 -0.55 21.39
C GLY A 127 -16.32 -0.22 22.80
N SER A 128 -15.14 0.39 22.92
CA SER A 128 -14.50 0.71 24.20
C SER A 128 -14.21 2.21 24.32
N ILE A 129 -13.00 2.63 23.98
CA ILE A 129 -12.49 4.00 24.20
C ILE A 129 -13.19 5.07 23.36
N PHE A 130 -13.78 4.69 22.23
CA PHE A 130 -14.57 5.58 21.36
C PHE A 130 -16.07 5.25 21.40
N GLY A 131 -16.48 4.45 22.39
CA GLY A 131 -17.89 4.14 22.62
C GLY A 131 -18.66 5.32 23.22
N PRO A 132 -19.98 5.19 23.39
CA PRO A 132 -20.79 6.19 24.07
C PRO A 132 -20.28 6.44 25.50
N GLY A 133 -20.20 7.71 25.91
CA GLY A 133 -19.73 8.12 27.22
C GLY A 133 -19.85 9.63 27.41
N GLU A 134 -19.68 10.09 28.65
CA GLU A 134 -19.71 11.51 28.99
C GLU A 134 -18.47 12.21 28.45
N THR A 135 -18.65 13.25 27.63
CA THR A 135 -17.55 14.07 27.07
C THR A 135 -17.15 15.14 28.08
N ARG A 136 -16.38 14.76 29.10
CA ARG A 136 -16.00 15.63 30.22
C ARG A 136 -15.12 16.83 29.86
N ASP A 137 -14.48 16.78 28.69
CA ASP A 137 -13.64 17.87 28.17
C ASP A 137 -14.43 18.82 27.24
N ALA A 138 -15.72 18.58 27.01
CA ALA A 138 -16.57 19.48 26.24
C ALA A 138 -16.97 20.70 27.11
N PRO A 139 -16.96 21.93 26.56
CA PRO A 139 -17.31 23.16 27.28
C PRO A 139 -18.81 23.27 27.61
#